data_AF-A0A3B8VTT0-F1
#
_entry.id   AF-A0A3B8VTT0-F1
#
_cell.length_a   1.000
_cell.length_b   1.000
_cell.length_c   1.000
_cell.angle_alpha   90.00
_cell.angle_beta   90.00
_cell.angle_gamma   90.00
#
_symmetry.space_group_name_H-M   'P 1'
#
loop_
_entity.id
_entity.type
_entity.pdbx_description
1 polymer ?
#
loop_
_entity_poly.entity_id
_entity_poly.type
_entity_poly.pdbx_seq_one_letter_code
_entity_poly.pdbx_strand_id
1 'polypeptide(L)' 'MVRLSQLPEASRTSLLNLECPVFDGRPWVEGPSVAQRRVAIISTAGLHRRGD' A
#
# COMPACT_ATOMS: atom_id res chain seq x y z
N MET A 1 -8.09 -7.28 3.19
CA MET A 1 -8.04 -5.80 3.04
C MET A 1 -9.47 -5.27 3.07
N VAL A 2 -9.74 -4.19 3.80
CA VAL A 2 -11.06 -3.54 3.89
C VAL A 2 -11.10 -2.35 2.95
N ARG A 3 -12.23 -2.11 2.28
CA ARG A 3 -12.40 -0.92 1.43
C ARG A 3 -12.68 0.30 2.31
N LEU A 4 -12.06 1.44 2.00
CA LEU A 4 -12.28 2.69 2.73
C LEU A 4 -13.77 3.10 2.75
N SER A 5 -14.51 2.77 1.67
CA SER A 5 -15.95 3.01 1.55
C SER A 5 -16.82 2.14 2.46
N GLN A 6 -16.26 1.13 3.10
CA GLN A 6 -16.94 0.20 4.00
C GLN A 6 -16.62 0.51 5.48
N LEU A 7 -15.79 1.52 5.75
CA LEU A 7 -15.49 1.94 7.11
C LEU A 7 -16.59 2.86 7.67
N PRO A 8 -16.82 2.82 8.99
CA PRO A 8 -17.60 3.84 9.67
C PRO A 8 -17.02 5.24 9.41
N GLU A 9 -17.89 6.24 9.27
CA GLU A 9 -17.51 7.61 8.91
C GLU A 9 -16.40 8.17 9.81
N ALA A 10 -16.49 8.01 11.13
CA ALA A 10 -15.47 8.50 12.05
C ALA A 10 -14.07 7.96 11.75
N SER A 11 -13.96 6.65 11.50
CA SER A 11 -12.70 6.00 11.13
C SER A 11 -12.22 6.43 9.75
N ARG A 12 -13.14 6.54 8.78
CA ARG A 12 -12.83 7.00 7.42
C ARG A 12 -12.27 8.42 7.42
N THR A 13 -12.93 9.35 8.10
CA THR A 13 -12.50 10.75 8.21
C THR A 13 -11.14 10.85 8.88
N SER A 14 -10.92 10.09 9.97
CA SER A 14 -9.63 10.07 10.65
C SER A 14 -8.49 9.61 9.72
N LEU A 15 -8.71 8.53 8.94
CA LEU A 15 -7.70 8.02 8.01
C LEU A 15 -7.42 8.99 6.84
N LEU A 16 -8.46 9.66 6.33
CA LEU A 16 -8.32 10.66 5.25
C LEU A 16 -7.54 11.90 5.70
N ASN A 17 -7.57 12.22 6.99
CA ASN A 17 -6.89 13.39 7.56
C ASN A 17 -5.47 13.07 8.06
N LEU A 18 -4.97 11.85 7.88
CA LEU A 18 -3.58 11.53 8.20
C LEU A 18 -2.64 12.30 7.28
N GLU A 19 -1.56 12.83 7.86
CA GLU A 19 -0.49 13.44 7.09
C GLU A 19 0.16 12.36 6.21
N CYS A 20 0.05 12.53 4.89
CA CYS A 20 0.70 11.66 3.92
C CYS A 20 1.99 12.36 3.45
N PRO A 21 3.18 11.87 3.85
CA PRO A 21 4.42 12.49 3.43
C PRO A 21 4.56 12.41 1.91
N VAL A 22 4.92 13.53 1.31
CA VAL A 22 5.33 13.57 -0.10
C VAL A 22 6.81 13.22 -0.13
N PHE A 23 7.15 12.14 -0.84
CA PHE A 23 8.55 11.74 -1.02
C PHE A 23 9.07 12.33 -2.32
N ASP A 24 10.16 13.10 -2.22
CA ASP A 24 10.86 13.61 -3.39
C ASP A 24 11.54 12.45 -4.14
N GLY A 25 11.10 12.21 -5.37
CA GLY A 25 11.59 11.14 -6.22
C GLY A 25 10.88 11.14 -7.57
N ARG A 26 11.38 10.33 -8.51
CA ARG A 26 10.71 10.09 -9.80
C ARG A 26 9.98 8.74 -9.74
N PRO A 27 8.71 8.67 -9.29
CA PRO A 27 8.00 7.41 -9.10
C PRO A 27 7.79 6.63 -10.40
N TRP A 28 7.94 7.28 -11.56
CA TRP A 28 7.68 6.72 -12.88
C TRP A 28 8.82 7.03 -13.86
N VAL A 29 10.05 6.58 -13.55
CA VAL A 29 11.13 6.60 -14.54
C VAL A 29 11.04 5.39 -15.46
N GLU A 30 11.37 5.59 -16.74
CA GLU A 30 11.69 4.46 -17.60
C GLU A 30 12.91 3.74 -17.02
N GLY A 31 12.69 2.52 -16.54
CA GLY A 31 13.76 1.66 -16.07
C GLY A 31 14.58 1.08 -17.23
N PRO A 32 15.77 0.54 -16.96
CA PRO A 32 16.57 -0.17 -17.96
C PRO A 32 15.79 -1.34 -18.57
N SER A 33 16.33 -1.95 -19.62
CA SER A 33 15.73 -3.13 -20.27
C SER A 33 15.32 -4.19 -19.24
N VAL A 34 14.25 -4.95 -19.53
CA VAL A 34 13.67 -5.92 -18.56
C VAL A 34 14.73 -6.88 -18.01
N ALA A 35 15.67 -7.33 -18.83
CA ALA A 35 16.76 -8.23 -18.45
C ALA A 35 17.71 -7.65 -17.39
N GLN A 36 17.71 -6.33 -17.18
CA GLN A 36 18.57 -5.62 -16.24
C GLN A 36 17.82 -5.12 -14.99
N ARG A 37 16.52 -5.41 -14.87
CA ARG A 37 15.70 -4.94 -13.74
C ARG A 37 15.87 -5.85 -12.52
N ARG A 38 16.04 -5.23 -11.35
CA ARG A 38 16.01 -5.91 -10.05
C ARG A 38 14.62 -5.75 -9.45
N VAL A 39 13.94 -6.86 -9.18
CA VAL A 39 12.57 -6.85 -8.64
C VAL A 39 12.58 -7.31 -7.18
N ALA A 40 11.91 -6.54 -6.32
CA ALA A 40 11.58 -6.96 -4.95
C ALA A 40 10.06 -7.13 -4.83
N ILE A 41 9.61 -8.28 -4.36
CA ILE A 41 8.19 -8.54 -4.10
C ILE A 41 7.97 -8.40 -2.58
N ILE A 42 7.23 -7.37 -2.19
CA ILE A 42 6.79 -7.19 -0.81
C ILE A 42 5.34 -7.63 -0.73
N SER A 43 5.06 -8.63 0.10
CA SER A 43 3.70 -9.12 0.34
C SER A 43 3.37 -9.05 1.82
N THR A 44 2.11 -8.79 2.14
CA THR A 44 1.58 -8.83 3.50
C THR A 44 0.38 -9.77 3.52
N ALA A 45 0.23 -10.55 4.59
CA ALA A 45 -0.88 -11.47 4.77
C ALA A 45 -1.41 -11.38 6.20
N GLY A 46 -2.74 -11.32 6.34
CA GLY A 46 -3.41 -11.53 7.63
C GLY A 46 -3.45 -13.03 7.90
N LEU A 47 -2.45 -13.55 8.61
CA LEU A 47 -2.40 -14.97 8.99
C LEU A 47 -3.27 -15.19 10.23
N HIS A 48 -4.30 -16.03 10.10
CA HIS A 48 -5.12 -16.50 11.22
C HIS A 48 -4.90 -17.99 11.44
N ARG A 49 -5.06 -18.48 12.67
CA ARG A 49 -4.99 -19.92 12.91
C ARG A 49 -6.24 -20.57 12.32
N ARG A 50 -6.08 -21.81 11.87
CA ARG A 50 -7.23 -22.61 11.42
C ARG A 50 -8.13 -22.86 12.63
N GLY A 51 -9.33 -22.31 12.61
CA GLY A 51 -10.29 -22.42 13.71
C GLY A 51 -10.44 -21.16 14.58
N ASP A 52 -9.73 -20.08 14.28
CA ASP A 52 -10.13 -18.73 14.70
C ASP A 52 -11.37 -18.25 13.93
#